data_AF-A0A925M6H2-F1
#
_entry.id   AF-A0A925M6H2-F1
#
_cell.length_a   1.000
_cell.length_b   1.000
_cell.length_c   1.000
_cell.angle_alpha   90.00
_cell.angle_beta   90.00
_cell.angle_gamma   90.00
#
_symmetry.space_group_name_H-M   'P 1'
#
loop_
_entity.id
_entity.type
_entity.pdbx_description
1 polymer ?
#
loop_
_entity_poly.entity_id
_entity_poly.type
_entity_poly.pdbx_seq_one_letter_code
_entity_poly.pdbx_strand_id
1 'polypeptide(L)' 'ANSFFPGQTGLVLLWIESDRVQSDIRYEASNGDHFPHIYGALSLDAVTQAIDFEPNADGNFTLPSALVAK' A
#
# COMPACT_ATOMS: atom_id res chain seq x y z
N ALA A 1 0.93 2.26 7.51
CA ALA A 1 2.04 1.58 8.21
C ALA A 1 2.08 1.94 9.69
N ASN A 2 2.15 3.22 10.08
CA ASN A 2 2.28 3.64 11.48
C ASN A 2 1.22 3.06 12.44
N SER A 3 -0.02 2.87 11.98
CA SER A 3 -1.10 2.30 12.80
C SER A 3 -1.03 0.78 12.99
N PHE A 4 -0.33 0.04 12.12
CA PHE A 4 -0.42 -1.43 12.06
C PHE A 4 0.93 -2.16 12.12
N PHE A 5 2.02 -1.51 11.72
CA PHE A 5 3.35 -2.12 11.62
C PHE A 5 4.46 -1.32 12.32
N PRO A 6 4.23 -0.71 13.50
CA PRO A 6 5.21 0.18 14.13
C PRO A 6 6.56 -0.51 14.34
N GLY A 7 7.64 0.09 13.84
CA GLY A 7 9.02 -0.40 13.97
C GLY A 7 9.34 -1.70 13.20
N GLN A 8 8.42 -2.23 12.39
CA GLN A 8 8.65 -3.45 11.61
C GLN A 8 9.61 -3.19 10.44
N THR A 9 10.67 -3.99 10.35
CA THR A 9 11.65 -3.94 9.25
C THR A 9 11.33 -4.97 8.16
N GLY A 10 11.95 -4.83 6.99
CA GLY A 10 11.76 -5.75 5.87
C GLY A 10 10.38 -5.65 5.22
N LEU A 11 9.68 -4.52 5.40
CA LEU A 11 8.45 -4.23 4.67
C LEU A 11 8.77 -3.76 3.25
N VAL A 12 7.84 -4.03 2.35
CA VAL A 12 7.87 -3.53 0.97
C VAL A 12 6.59 -2.77 0.68
N LEU A 13 6.74 -1.55 0.15
CA LEU A 13 5.64 -0.73 -0.35
C LEU A 13 5.43 -1.01 -1.83
N LEU A 14 4.22 -1.46 -2.18
CA LEU A 14 3.83 -1.74 -3.56
C LEU A 14 3.01 -0.59 -4.14
N TRP A 15 3.42 -0.09 -5.29
CA TRP A 15 2.61 0.80 -6.12
C TRP A 15 1.78 -0.04 -7.07
N ILE A 16 0.46 0.05 -6.94
CA ILE A 16 -0.49 -0.74 -7.72
C ILE A 16 -1.32 0.19 -8.62
N GLU A 17 -1.34 -0.09 -9.91
CA GLU A 17 -2.26 0.50 -10.87
C GLU A 17 -3.57 -0.28 -10.86
N SER A 18 -4.62 0.32 -10.28
CA SER A 18 -5.90 -0.36 -10.05
C SER A 18 -6.60 -0.82 -11.31
N ASP A 19 -6.38 -0.14 -12.44
CA ASP A 19 -6.97 -0.47 -13.74
C ASP A 19 -6.38 -1.75 -14.38
N ARG A 20 -5.20 -2.17 -13.91
CA ARG A 20 -4.53 -3.41 -14.35
C ARG A 20 -4.82 -4.60 -13.46
N VAL A 21 -5.47 -4.40 -12.32
CA VAL A 21 -5.86 -5.50 -11.43
C VAL A 21 -6.99 -6.30 -12.11
N GLN A 22 -6.75 -7.60 -12.32
CA GLN A 22 -7.71 -8.46 -13.01
C GLN A 22 -8.88 -8.90 -12.12
N SER A 23 -8.65 -8.96 -10.81
CA SER A 23 -9.67 -9.29 -9.82
C SER A 23 -10.56 -8.07 -9.53
N ASP A 24 -11.81 -8.33 -9.10
CA ASP A 24 -12.73 -7.26 -8.70
C ASP A 24 -12.14 -6.38 -7.58
N ILE A 25 -12.18 -5.06 -7.77
CA ILE A 25 -11.91 -4.08 -6.71
C ILE A 25 -13.23 -3.52 -6.20
N ARG A 26 -13.45 -3.57 -4.89
CA ARG A 26 -14.62 -2.94 -4.25
C ARG A 26 -14.17 -1.94 -3.21
N TYR A 27 -14.80 -0.76 -3.24
CA TYR A 27 -14.60 0.26 -2.22
C TYR A 27 -15.62 0.06 -1.11
N GLU A 28 -15.14 -0.32 0.07
CA GLU A 28 -15.99 -0.67 1.21
C GLU A 28 -15.51 0.02 2.47
N ALA A 29 -16.45 0.35 3.36
CA ALA A 29 -16.17 1.07 4.58
C ALA A 29 -15.34 0.22 5.55
N SER A 30 -14.24 0.78 6.04
CA SER A 30 -13.43 0.28 7.15
C SER A 30 -13.10 1.46 8.07
N ASN A 31 -13.51 1.38 9.33
CA ASN A 31 -13.31 2.43 10.34
C ASN A 31 -13.76 3.84 9.94
N GLY A 32 -14.79 3.96 9.10
CA GLY A 32 -15.39 5.24 8.70
C GLY A 32 -14.99 5.74 7.31
N ASP A 33 -13.92 5.19 6.72
CA ASP A 33 -13.46 5.54 5.37
C ASP A 33 -13.65 4.36 4.41
N HIS A 34 -13.77 4.62 3.11
CA HIS A 34 -13.87 3.56 2.10
C HIS A 34 -12.50 3.21 1.54
N PHE A 35 -12.13 1.94 1.65
CA PHE A 35 -10.86 1.42 1.16
C PHE A 35 -11.07 0.43 0.01
N PRO A 36 -10.14 0.39 -0.97
CA PRO A 36 -10.19 -0.59 -2.05
C PRO A 36 -9.80 -1.97 -1.53
N HIS A 37 -10.66 -2.95 -1.74
CA HIS A 37 -10.43 -4.36 -1.45
C HIS A 37 -10.37 -5.15 -2.76
N ILE A 38 -9.27 -5.89 -2.98
CA ILE A 38 -9.10 -6.77 -4.13
C ILE A 38 -9.69 -8.14 -3.77
N TYR A 39 -10.76 -8.54 -4.47
CA TYR A 39 -11.45 -9.81 -4.27
C TYR A 39 -10.87 -10.91 -5.14
N GLY A 40 -9.60 -11.24 -4.90
CA GLY A 40 -8.85 -12.25 -5.63
C GLY A 40 -7.35 -12.07 -5.48
N ALA A 41 -6.57 -12.71 -6.34
CA ALA A 41 -5.12 -12.50 -6.36
C ALA A 41 -4.80 -11.10 -6.92
N LEU A 42 -3.77 -10.46 -6.37
CA LEU A 42 -3.16 -9.28 -6.97
C LEU A 42 -2.36 -9.70 -8.21
N SER A 43 -2.73 -9.16 -9.37
CA SER A 43 -2.02 -9.39 -10.63
C SER A 43 -0.64 -8.72 -10.59
N LEU A 44 0.43 -9.46 -10.93
CA LEU A 44 1.81 -8.94 -10.83
C LEU A 44 2.08 -7.76 -11.79
N ASP A 45 1.41 -7.74 -12.94
CA ASP A 45 1.47 -6.67 -13.94
C ASP A 45 0.79 -5.37 -13.49
N ALA A 46 -0.04 -5.43 -12.45
CA ALA A 46 -0.60 -4.26 -11.80
C ALA A 46 0.39 -3.57 -10.86
N VAL A 47 1.46 -4.25 -10.43
CA VAL A 47 2.49 -3.65 -9.56
C VAL A 47 3.51 -2.91 -10.42
N THR A 48 3.48 -1.59 -10.42
CA THR A 48 4.40 -0.75 -11.21
C THR A 48 5.70 -0.44 -10.48
N GLN A 49 5.70 -0.52 -9.15
CA GLN A 49 6.90 -0.30 -8.35
C GLN A 49 6.84 -1.10 -7.04
N ALA A 50 7.98 -1.61 -6.59
CA ALA A 50 8.18 -2.18 -5.27
C ALA A 50 9.36 -1.48 -4.61
N ILE A 51 9.17 -1.00 -3.38
CA ILE A 51 10.16 -0.18 -2.67
C ILE A 51 10.35 -0.76 -1.28
N ASP A 52 11.61 -1.02 -0.90
CA ASP A 52 11.93 -1.33 0.49
C ASP A 52 11.48 -0.19 1.39
N PHE A 53 10.68 -0.51 2.40
CA PHE A 53 9.98 0.47 3.21
C PHE A 53 10.34 0.31 4.68
N GLU A 54 11.55 0.78 5.00
CA GLU A 54 12.09 0.70 6.36
C GLU A 54 11.52 1.80 7.27
N PRO A 55 11.36 1.50 8.57
CA PRO A 55 10.97 2.51 9.55
C PRO A 55 12.13 3.48 9.82
N ASN A 56 11.76 4.70 10.17
CA ASN A 56 12.68 5.70 10.71
C ASN A 56 13.16 5.27 12.11
N ALA A 57 14.14 6.00 12.66
CA ALA A 57 14.69 5.73 13.99
C ALA A 57 13.66 5.80 15.14
N ASP A 58 12.55 6.49 14.94
CA ASP A 58 11.43 6.57 15.89
C ASP A 58 10.38 5.44 15.72
N GLY A 59 10.62 4.52 14.78
CA GLY A 59 9.72 3.40 14.45
C GLY A 59 8.57 3.78 13.54
N ASN A 60 8.42 5.06 13.15
CA ASN A 60 7.42 5.51 12.20
C ASN A 60 7.92 5.37 10.76
N PHE A 61 6.97 5.35 9.83
CA PHE A 61 7.22 5.32 8.40
C PHE A 61 6.81 6.63 7.78
N THR A 62 7.63 7.09 6.84
CA THR A 62 7.37 8.29 6.04
C THR A 62 7.26 7.86 4.58
N LEU A 63 6.17 8.23 3.92
CA LEU A 63 6.06 7.99 2.48
C LEU A 63 7.20 8.70 1.73
N PRO A 64 7.85 8.04 0.76
CA PRO A 64 8.79 8.70 -0.14
C PRO A 64 8.16 9.96 -0.75
N SER A 65 8.91 11.05 -0.81
CA SER A 65 8.42 12.35 -1.32
C SER A 65 7.90 12.27 -2.76
N ALA A 66 8.42 11.35 -3.56
CA ALA A 66 7.92 11.06 -4.92
C ALA A 66 6.49 10.48 -4.95
N LEU A 67 5.97 10.01 -3.82
CA LEU A 67 4.64 9.37 -3.68
C LEU A 67 3.60 10.27 -2.99
N VAL A 68 4.01 11.43 -2.46
CA VAL A 68 3.04 12.38 -1.92
C VAL A 68 2.30 12.98 -3.11
N ALA A 69 1.05 12.57 -3.29
CA ALA A 69 0.24 12.89 -4.46
C ALA A 69 0.20 14.40 -4.76
N LYS A 70 0.13 14.70 -6.07
CA LYS A 70 -0.27 16.00 -6.61
C LYS A 70 -1.78 16.16 -6.50
#